data_AF-A0A1H9ZP93-F1
#
_entry.id   AF-A0A1H9ZP93-F1
#
_cell.length_a   1.000
_cell.length_b   1.000
_cell.length_c   1.000
_cell.angle_alpha   90.00
_cell.angle_beta   90.00
_cell.angle_gamma   90.00
#
_symmetry.space_group_name_H-M   'P 1'
#
loop_
_entity.id
_entity.type
_entity.pdbx_description
1 polymer ?
#
loop_
_entity_poly.entity_id
_entity_poly.type
_entity_poly.pdbx_seq_one_letter_code
_entity_poly.pdbx_strand_id
1 'polypeptide(L)'
;SKMNKKVNQSFVGIPHQEFIKKVMYKAENVGIKVILVDESYTSGTSFLDNELPIKENYNKSRRIHRGLFRSNNGTLINADLNGAYQIMKKVFPNVFSEGIEGVGLYPIRVNIA
;
A
#
# COMPACT_ATOMS: atom_id res chain seq x y z
N SER A 1 7.40 -11.85 22.16
CA SER A 1 6.84 -10.54 21.75
C SER A 1 5.46 -10.34 22.38
N LYS A 2 5.30 -9.41 23.33
CA LYS A 2 3.99 -9.12 23.96
C LYS A 2 3.17 -8.19 23.04
N MET A 3 2.30 -8.76 22.22
CA MET A 3 1.27 -7.98 21.51
C MET A 3 0.23 -7.47 22.50
N ASN A 4 -0.12 -6.18 22.41
CA ASN A 4 -0.98 -5.51 23.36
C ASN A 4 -2.46 -5.91 23.14
N LYS A 5 -3.22 -6.17 24.22
CA LYS A 5 -4.64 -6.65 24.16
C LYS A 5 -5.55 -5.78 23.27
N LYS A 6 -5.36 -4.46 23.27
CA LYS A 6 -6.09 -3.50 22.42
C LYS A 6 -5.85 -3.70 20.92
N VAL A 7 -4.62 -4.09 20.54
CA VAL A 7 -4.25 -4.35 19.15
C VAL A 7 -5.01 -5.58 18.68
N ASN A 8 -4.92 -6.69 19.41
CA ASN A 8 -5.62 -7.93 19.07
C ASN A 8 -7.16 -7.75 18.98
N GLN A 9 -7.78 -6.95 19.86
CA GLN A 9 -9.22 -6.66 19.78
C GLN A 9 -9.64 -5.97 18.47
N SER A 10 -8.77 -5.14 17.89
CA SER A 10 -9.05 -4.47 16.61
C SER A 10 -8.87 -5.42 15.41
N PHE A 11 -7.93 -6.37 15.51
CA PHE A 11 -7.62 -7.32 14.44
C PHE A 11 -8.55 -8.54 14.41
N VAL A 12 -9.10 -8.97 15.55
CA VAL A 12 -10.02 -10.12 15.62
C VAL A 12 -11.35 -9.86 14.90
N GLY A 13 -11.75 -8.60 14.74
CA GLY A 13 -13.03 -8.23 14.10
C GLY A 13 -13.04 -8.26 12.57
N ILE A 14 -11.88 -8.26 11.90
CA ILE A 14 -11.81 -8.18 10.44
C ILE A 14 -11.30 -9.50 9.88
N PRO A 15 -12.15 -10.29 9.19
CA PRO A 15 -11.74 -11.55 8.59
C PRO A 15 -10.98 -11.28 7.29
N HIS A 16 -9.77 -10.74 7.40
CA HIS A 16 -8.93 -10.34 6.26
C HIS A 16 -8.73 -11.46 5.24
N GLN A 17 -8.52 -12.69 5.71
CA GLN A 17 -8.34 -13.84 4.83
C GLN A 17 -9.61 -14.17 4.03
N GLU A 18 -10.80 -14.06 4.64
CA GLU A 18 -12.07 -14.25 3.93
C GLU A 18 -12.33 -13.12 2.93
N PHE A 19 -11.98 -11.88 3.28
CA PHE A 19 -12.07 -10.76 2.35
C PHE A 19 -11.19 -10.98 1.11
N ILE A 20 -9.93 -11.38 1.32
CA ILE A 20 -9.01 -11.70 0.23
C ILE A 20 -9.58 -12.81 -0.67
N LYS A 21 -10.07 -13.91 -0.08
CA LYS A 21 -10.71 -15.00 -0.83
C LYS A 21 -11.87 -14.51 -1.68
N LYS A 22 -12.75 -13.66 -1.13
CA LYS A 22 -13.89 -13.09 -1.87
C LYS A 22 -13.44 -12.21 -3.03
N VAL A 23 -12.39 -11.41 -2.84
CA VAL A 23 -11.80 -10.58 -3.92
C VAL A 23 -11.23 -11.47 -5.02
N MET A 24 -10.43 -12.47 -4.66
CA MET A 24 -9.85 -13.42 -5.63
C MET A 24 -10.94 -14.12 -6.44
N TYR A 25 -11.95 -14.68 -5.76
CA TYR A 25 -13.08 -15.35 -6.40
C TYR A 25 -13.84 -14.42 -7.37
N LYS A 26 -14.15 -13.19 -6.96
CA LYS A 26 -14.88 -12.24 -7.82
C LYS A 26 -14.06 -11.77 -9.00
N ALA A 27 -12.75 -11.57 -8.81
CA ALA A 27 -11.84 -11.19 -9.88
C ALA A 27 -11.67 -12.33 -10.90
N GLU A 28 -11.53 -13.57 -10.44
CA GLU A 28 -11.40 -14.76 -11.30
C GLU A 28 -12.64 -14.96 -12.19
N ASN A 29 -13.84 -14.72 -11.66
CA ASN A 29 -15.09 -14.79 -12.44
C ASN A 29 -15.13 -13.85 -13.66
N VAL A 30 -14.34 -12.77 -13.65
CA VAL A 30 -14.23 -11.81 -14.76
C VAL A 30 -12.87 -11.89 -15.47
N GLY A 31 -12.10 -12.96 -15.22
CA GLY A 31 -10.80 -13.19 -15.86
C GLY A 31 -9.64 -12.37 -15.31
N ILE A 32 -9.80 -11.73 -14.15
CA ILE A 32 -8.73 -10.93 -13.50
C ILE A 32 -7.94 -11.82 -12.54
N LYS A 33 -6.63 -11.93 -12.77
CA LYS A 33 -5.70 -12.65 -11.89
C LYS A 33 -5.29 -11.78 -10.70
N VAL A 34 -5.55 -12.25 -9.48
CA VAL A 34 -5.10 -11.59 -8.24
C VAL A 34 -3.85 -12.28 -7.71
N ILE A 35 -2.80 -11.51 -7.45
CA ILE A 35 -1.53 -12.00 -6.90
C ILE A 35 -1.34 -11.40 -5.51
N LEU A 36 -1.10 -12.25 -4.52
CA LEU A 36 -0.82 -11.80 -3.15
C LEU A 36 0.67 -11.46 -3.02
N VAL A 37 0.93 -10.31 -2.41
CA VAL A 37 2.28 -9.75 -2.28
C VAL A 37 2.48 -9.34 -0.82
N ASP A 38 3.70 -9.56 -0.31
CA ASP A 38 4.07 -9.13 1.03
C ASP A 38 4.19 -7.59 1.11
N GLU A 39 3.48 -6.99 2.06
CA GLU A 39 3.47 -5.54 2.28
C GLU A 39 4.57 -5.05 3.22
N SER A 40 5.53 -5.91 3.62
CA SER A 40 6.59 -5.51 4.54
C SER A 40 7.33 -4.26 4.08
N TYR A 41 7.48 -3.31 5.01
CA TYR A 41 8.18 -2.02 4.86
C TYR A 41 7.57 -1.01 3.86
N THR A 42 6.44 -1.31 3.24
CA THR A 42 5.76 -0.42 2.27
C THR A 42 5.18 0.85 2.90
N SER A 43 4.81 0.80 4.18
CA SER A 43 4.11 1.89 4.87
C SER A 43 5.02 2.99 5.45
N GLY A 44 6.34 2.77 5.50
CA GLY A 44 7.31 3.70 6.07
C GLY A 44 8.45 4.07 5.12
N THR A 45 8.47 3.48 3.93
CA THR A 45 9.37 3.85 2.83
C THR A 45 8.66 4.80 1.89
N SER A 46 9.42 5.70 1.26
CA SER A 46 8.85 6.76 0.43
C SER A 46 8.95 6.42 -1.05
N PHE A 47 7.80 6.35 -1.71
CA PHE A 47 7.76 6.19 -3.17
C PHE A 47 8.32 7.40 -3.89
N LEU A 48 7.98 8.61 -3.42
CA LEU A 48 8.38 9.87 -4.04
C LEU A 48 9.90 10.10 -3.97
N ASP A 49 10.57 9.56 -2.96
CA ASP A 49 12.03 9.65 -2.82
C ASP A 49 12.76 8.50 -3.54
N ASN A 50 12.02 7.73 -4.36
CA ASN A 50 12.52 6.57 -5.08
C ASN A 50 13.18 5.50 -4.18
N GLU A 51 12.70 5.33 -2.95
CA GLU A 51 13.26 4.35 -2.01
C GLU A 51 12.80 2.93 -2.31
N LEU A 52 13.64 1.95 -1.99
CA LEU A 52 13.25 0.54 -1.97
C LEU A 52 12.46 0.23 -0.69
N PRO A 53 11.41 -0.61 -0.75
CA PRO A 53 10.62 -1.06 0.40
C PRO A 53 11.39 -2.08 1.25
N ILE A 54 12.53 -1.67 1.80
CA ILE A 54 13.42 -2.45 2.65
C ILE A 54 13.49 -1.84 4.06
N LYS A 55 13.91 -2.65 5.03
CA LYS A 55 13.99 -2.26 6.44
C LYS A 55 14.88 -1.03 6.67
N GLU A 56 15.96 -0.90 5.91
CA GLU A 56 16.95 0.18 6.03
C GLU A 56 16.35 1.56 5.72
N ASN A 57 15.44 1.61 4.75
CA ASN A 57 14.77 2.86 4.35
C ASN A 57 13.52 3.15 5.20
N TYR A 58 13.17 2.26 6.13
CA TYR A 58 11.91 2.35 6.84
C TYR A 58 11.94 3.45 7.91
N ASN A 59 11.15 4.50 7.70
CA ASN A 59 11.04 5.61 8.63
C ASN A 59 9.61 5.81 9.12
N LYS A 60 9.39 5.57 10.42
CA LYS A 60 8.07 5.73 11.07
C LYS A 60 7.59 7.18 11.15
N SER A 61 8.49 8.17 11.15
CA SER A 61 8.12 9.58 11.30
C SER A 61 7.48 10.18 10.04
N ARG A 62 7.57 9.49 8.91
CA ARG A 62 6.98 9.92 7.63
C ARG A 62 5.47 9.78 7.59
N ARG A 63 4.92 8.79 8.31
CA ARG A 63 3.47 8.67 8.46
C ARG A 63 3.01 9.55 9.62
N ILE A 64 2.54 10.75 9.30
CA ILE A 64 2.11 11.74 10.30
C ILE A 64 0.86 11.26 11.01
N HIS A 65 -0.17 10.89 10.24
CA HIS A 65 -1.41 10.29 10.75
C HIS A 65 -2.06 9.40 9.68
N ARG A 66 -3.23 8.81 10.00
CA ARG A 66 -3.99 8.02 9.01
C ARG A 66 -4.32 8.89 7.80
N GLY A 67 -3.97 8.42 6.60
CA GLY A 67 -4.21 9.13 5.34
C GLY A 67 -3.18 10.20 4.98
N LEU A 68 -2.14 10.45 5.79
CA LEU A 68 -1.12 11.46 5.48
C LEU A 68 0.32 10.94 5.66
N PHE A 69 1.10 11.06 4.60
CA PHE A 69 2.51 10.69 4.53
C PHE A 69 3.34 11.86 4.03
N ARG A 70 4.56 12.02 4.56
CA ARG A 70 5.53 13.06 4.19
C ARG A 70 6.83 12.43 3.72
N SER A 71 7.24 12.75 2.49
CA SER A 71 8.53 12.36 1.91
C SER A 71 9.70 13.14 2.52
N ASN A 72 10.93 12.78 2.15
CA ASN A 72 12.16 13.43 2.64
C ASN A 72 12.26 14.88 2.19
N ASN A 73 11.79 15.20 0.98
CA ASN A 73 11.72 16.58 0.48
C ASN A 73 10.54 17.39 1.06
N GLY A 74 9.77 16.84 2.01
CA GLY A 74 8.65 17.52 2.65
C GLY A 74 7.33 17.46 1.88
N THR A 75 7.30 16.83 0.70
CA THR A 75 6.07 16.66 -0.08
C THR A 75 5.07 15.77 0.67
N LEU A 76 3.81 16.18 0.64
CA LEU A 76 2.72 15.45 1.26
C LEU A 76 1.99 14.60 0.22
N ILE A 77 1.75 13.35 0.58
CA ILE A 77 0.95 12.40 -0.21
C ILE A 77 0.03 11.64 0.72
N ASN A 78 -1.08 11.13 0.19
CA ASN A 78 -1.91 10.21 0.94
C ASN A 78 -1.11 8.93 1.30
N ALA A 79 -1.22 8.49 2.56
CA ALA A 79 -0.45 7.34 3.05
C ALA A 79 -0.82 6.02 2.34
N ASP A 80 -2.08 5.85 1.96
CA ASP A 80 -2.56 4.67 1.25
C ASP A 80 -2.07 4.69 -0.21
N LEU A 81 -2.04 5.87 -0.85
CA LEU A 81 -1.40 6.04 -2.17
C LEU A 81 0.09 5.69 -2.14
N ASN A 82 0.84 6.23 -1.18
CA ASN A 82 2.26 5.90 -1.04
C ASN A 82 2.48 4.39 -0.83
N GLY A 83 1.66 3.76 0.02
CA GLY A 83 1.69 2.31 0.23
C GLY A 83 1.43 1.52 -1.04
N ALA A 84 0.38 1.87 -1.79
CA ALA A 84 0.04 1.23 -3.07
C ALA A 84 1.18 1.35 -4.09
N TYR A 85 1.78 2.53 -4.21
CA TYR A 85 2.92 2.74 -5.11
C TYR A 85 4.16 1.95 -4.69
N GLN A 86 4.44 1.83 -3.38
CA GLN A 86 5.54 0.99 -2.89
C GLN A 86 5.30 -0.50 -3.12
N ILE A 87 4.05 -0.99 -3.05
CA ILE A 87 3.70 -2.37 -3.44
C ILE A 87 3.97 -2.57 -4.93
N MET A 88 3.50 -1.65 -5.77
CA MET A 88 3.74 -1.70 -7.22
C MET A 88 5.24 -1.78 -7.52
N LYS A 89 6.05 -0.95 -6.87
CA LYS A 89 7.51 -0.96 -7.00
C LYS A 89 8.17 -2.25 -6.51
N LYS A 90 7.60 -2.90 -5.48
CA LYS A 90 8.10 -4.18 -4.96
C LYS A 90 7.87 -5.33 -5.94
N VAL A 91 6.73 -5.32 -6.65
CA VAL A 91 6.38 -6.35 -7.63
C VAL A 91 7.06 -6.11 -8.96
N PHE A 92 7.13 -4.85 -9.38
CA PHE A 92 7.73 -4.41 -10.63
C PHE A 92 8.88 -3.45 -10.32
N PRO A 93 10.12 -3.94 -10.14
CA PRO A 93 11.28 -3.07 -9.88
C PRO A 93 11.46 -1.99 -10.96
N ASN A 94 11.02 -2.32 -12.18
CA ASN A 94 11.04 -1.50 -13.38
C ASN A 94 9.65 -0.95 -13.72
N VAL A 95 8.96 -0.34 -12.74
CA VAL A 95 7.60 0.22 -12.87
C VAL A 95 7.38 1.02 -14.15
N PHE A 96 8.38 1.82 -14.56
CA PHE A 96 8.28 2.76 -15.68
C PHE A 96 9.09 2.35 -16.91
N SER A 97 9.96 1.34 -16.81
CA SER A 97 10.88 1.00 -17.89
C SER A 97 10.31 -0.03 -18.83
N GLU A 98 9.72 -1.15 -18.36
CA GLU A 98 9.19 -2.20 -19.25
C GLU A 98 8.12 -3.05 -18.57
N GLY A 99 6.82 -2.76 -18.76
CA GLY A 99 5.75 -3.73 -18.46
C GLY A 99 4.42 -3.18 -17.93
N ILE A 100 4.32 -1.90 -17.57
CA ILE A 100 3.02 -1.28 -17.23
C ILE A 100 2.57 -0.45 -18.43
N GLU A 101 1.66 -1.02 -19.25
CA GLU A 101 1.10 -0.35 -20.44
C GLU A 101 0.33 0.94 -20.09
N GLY A 102 -0.13 1.07 -18.84
CA GLY A 102 -0.75 2.28 -18.32
C GLY A 102 -1.30 2.09 -16.91
N VAL A 103 -1.61 3.21 -16.25
CA VAL A 103 -2.35 3.22 -14.99
C VAL A 103 -3.83 3.43 -15.31
N GLY A 104 -4.67 2.46 -14.98
CA GLY A 104 -6.10 2.52 -15.32
C GLY A 104 -6.86 3.64 -14.59
N LEU A 105 -6.46 4.00 -13.36
CA LEU A 105 -7.13 5.05 -12.59
C LEU A 105 -6.20 5.65 -11.53
N TYR A 106 -6.15 6.98 -11.48
CA TYR A 106 -5.55 7.72 -10.38
C TYR A 106 -6.66 8.17 -9.43
N PRO A 107 -6.64 7.77 -8.15
CA PRO A 107 -7.65 8.23 -7.19
C PRO A 107 -7.56 9.75 -7.03
N ILE A 108 -8.62 10.46 -7.41
CA ILE A 108 -8.76 11.90 -7.20
C ILE A 108 -9.64 12.17 -5.99
N ARG A 109 -9.28 13.18 -5.19
CA ARG A 109 -10.16 13.65 -4.12
C ARG A 109 -11.26 14.51 -4.75
N VAL A 110 -12.50 14.05 -4.67
CA VAL A 110 -13.67 14.84 -5.06
C VAL A 110 -14.25 15.48 -3.80
N ASN A 111 -14.28 16.81 -3.74
CA ASN A 111 -15.07 17.52 -2.75
C ASN A 111 -16.47 17.71 -3.32
N ILE A 112 -17.47 17.11 -2.69
CA ILE A 112 -18.88 17.35 -3.01
C ILE A 112 -19.27 18.61 -2.22
N ALA A 113 -19.76 19.62 -2.95
CA ALA A 113 -20.26 20.88 -2.39
C ALA A 113 -21.64 20.70 -1.76
#